data_AF-A0A7L2JN47-F1
#
_entry.id   AF-A0A7L2JN47-F1
#
_cell.length_a   1.000
_cell.length_b   1.000
_cell.length_c   1.000
_cell.angle_alpha   90.00
_cell.angle_beta   90.00
_cell.angle_gamma   90.00
#
_symmetry.space_group_name_H-M   'P 1'
#
loop_
_entity.id
_entity.type
_entity.pdbx_description
1 polymer ?
#
loop_
_entity_poly.entity_id
_entity_poly.type
_entity_poly.pdbx_seq_one_letter_code
_entity_poly.pdbx_strand_id
1 'polypeptide(L)'
;LLCDFRSQGAYLSHVMPEFLLTPEDYEIWTEVNTGLRRGSMRSSGKLSGERFFALESRTFETMSKRAWTDVLLQMYKVFVLPRVYSRICPDPLSLESLQNMPGIKLEPLCSNIYSRYERAILIWLNKNYEKNRQIVWKDSQRGGIPPMRWIVNFDQDLLDGLVLAAQMASYCPYLISTHFIKMYTNPRTHEQFLHNSLILVKALHAISLDMDIKV
;
A
#
# COMPACT_ATOMS: atom_id res chain seq x y z
N LEU A 1 3.87 -0.87 22.58
CA LEU A 1 3.48 -0.55 21.19
C LEU A 1 4.47 -1.08 20.15
N LEU A 2 5.67 -0.48 19.98
CA LEU A 2 6.64 -0.98 18.98
C LEU A 2 7.11 -2.42 19.26
N CYS A 3 7.34 -2.78 20.53
CA CYS A 3 7.66 -4.15 20.92
C CYS A 3 6.53 -5.15 20.58
N ASP A 4 5.28 -4.75 20.80
CA ASP A 4 4.11 -5.58 20.48
C ASP A 4 3.99 -5.79 18.97
N PHE A 5 4.23 -4.75 18.17
CA PHE A 5 4.26 -4.88 16.70
C PHE A 5 5.36 -5.82 16.23
N ARG A 6 6.56 -5.71 16.82
CA ARG A 6 7.66 -6.64 16.51
C ARG A 6 7.30 -8.09 16.86
N SER A 7 6.58 -8.32 17.97
CA SER A 7 6.12 -9.66 18.34
C SER A 7 5.16 -10.28 17.31
N GLN A 8 4.45 -9.44 16.57
CA GLN A 8 3.53 -9.82 15.49
C GLN A 8 4.22 -9.87 14.11
N GLY A 9 5.54 -9.69 14.04
CA GLY A 9 6.33 -9.78 12.81
C GLY A 9 6.60 -8.44 12.09
N ALA A 10 6.31 -7.29 12.72
CA ALA A 10 6.63 -5.99 12.15
C ALA A 10 8.15 -5.73 12.12
N TYR A 11 8.67 -5.29 10.98
CA TYR A 11 10.07 -4.89 10.85
C TYR A 11 10.24 -3.40 11.13
N LEU A 12 10.58 -3.08 12.39
CA LEU A 12 10.71 -1.71 12.91
C LEU A 12 12.03 -1.51 13.67
N SER A 13 13.09 -2.25 13.31
CA SER A 13 14.41 -2.15 13.95
C SER A 13 15.08 -0.79 13.69
N HIS A 14 14.81 -0.19 12.54
CA HIS A 14 15.36 1.10 12.10
C HIS A 14 14.57 2.32 12.59
N VAL A 15 13.37 2.12 13.15
CA VAL A 15 12.53 3.21 13.67
C VAL A 15 12.96 3.53 15.10
N MET A 16 13.48 4.75 15.29
CA MET A 16 13.86 5.26 16.60
C MET A 16 12.64 5.88 17.32
N PRO A 17 12.39 5.56 18.61
CA PRO A 17 11.19 6.03 19.33
C PRO A 17 11.02 7.55 19.39
N GLU A 18 12.12 8.30 19.47
CA GLU A 18 12.12 9.76 19.56
C GLU A 18 11.52 10.44 18.32
N PHE A 19 11.57 9.81 17.14
CA PHE A 19 10.94 10.34 15.94
C PHE A 19 9.42 10.12 15.91
N LEU A 20 8.86 9.39 16.88
CA LEU A 20 7.42 9.24 17.03
C LEU A 20 6.80 10.27 17.99
N LEU A 21 7.62 11.13 18.60
CA LEU A 21 7.18 12.19 19.49
C LEU A 21 6.53 13.34 18.72
N THR A 22 5.74 14.16 19.42
CA THR A 22 5.36 15.48 18.92
C THR A 22 6.59 16.39 18.85
N PRO A 23 6.58 17.46 18.03
CA PRO A 23 7.67 18.44 18.03
C PRO A 23 7.98 18.99 19.43
N GLU A 24 6.96 19.29 20.22
CA GLU A 24 7.08 19.81 21.57
C GLU A 24 7.71 18.77 22.52
N ASP A 25 7.26 17.52 22.46
CA ASP A 25 7.80 16.43 23.28
C ASP A 25 9.24 16.08 22.87
N TYR A 26 9.57 16.20 21.57
CA TYR A 26 10.92 15.99 21.09
C TYR A 26 11.88 17.08 21.58
N GLU A 27 11.46 18.35 21.61
CA GLU A 27 12.25 19.42 22.20
C GLU A 27 12.56 19.10 23.68
N ILE A 28 11.54 18.73 24.47
CA ILE A 28 11.72 18.32 25.87
C ILE A 28 12.67 17.11 25.97
N TRP A 29 12.48 16.09 25.13
CA TRP A 29 13.33 14.89 25.11
C TRP A 29 14.79 15.23 24.79
N THR A 30 15.03 16.12 23.83
CA THR A 30 16.39 16.58 23.50
C THR A 30 17.01 17.37 24.64
N GLU A 31 16.27 18.26 25.31
CA GLU A 31 16.78 19.01 26.46
C GLU A 31 17.20 18.09 27.62
N VAL A 32 16.39 17.07 27.91
CA VAL A 32 16.65 16.07 28.96
C VAL A 32 17.88 15.22 28.63
N ASN A 33 18.01 14.75 27.38
CA ASN A 33 19.06 13.80 27.00
C ASN A 33 20.39 14.45 26.58
N THR A 34 20.37 15.70 26.11
CA THR A 34 21.58 16.43 25.68
C THR A 34 22.10 17.39 26.75
N GLY A 35 21.32 17.66 27.80
CA GLY A 35 21.67 18.61 28.85
C GLY A 35 21.70 20.07 28.39
N LEU A 36 21.25 20.37 27.17
CA LEU A 36 21.15 21.72 26.61
C LEU A 36 19.92 22.44 27.20
N ARG A 37 19.94 22.76 28.49
CA ARG A 37 19.04 23.79 29.01
C ARG A 37 19.40 25.13 28.37
N ARG A 38 18.44 25.76 27.68
CA ARG A 38 18.56 27.04 26.94
C ARG A 38 18.84 28.27 27.84
N GLY A 39 19.56 28.10 28.96
CA GLY A 39 19.85 29.16 29.92
C GLY A 39 20.91 28.88 30.99
N SER A 40 21.73 27.82 30.91
CA SER A 40 22.75 27.57 31.94
C SER A 40 24.16 27.38 31.37
N MET A 41 24.90 28.47 31.29
CA MET A 41 26.36 28.44 31.26
C MET A 41 26.85 27.99 32.64
N ARG A 42 27.15 26.70 32.84
CA ARG A 42 27.99 26.25 33.96
C ARG A 42 28.71 24.94 33.65
N SER A 43 29.98 24.97 34.04
CA SER A 43 31.13 24.12 33.73
C SER A 43 30.97 22.59 33.76
N SER A 44 31.66 21.96 32.81
CA SER A 44 32.42 20.71 32.86
C SER A 44 31.98 19.58 33.81
N GLY A 45 31.49 18.51 33.18
CA GLY A 45 31.54 17.15 33.71
C GLY A 45 31.55 16.15 32.54
N LYS A 46 32.68 15.43 32.37
CA LYS A 46 32.88 14.36 31.37
C LYS A 46 31.74 13.33 31.43
N LEU A 47 31.03 13.11 30.32
CA LEU A 47 30.29 11.89 30.04
C LEU A 47 30.55 11.46 28.59
N SER A 48 31.18 10.30 28.46
CA SER A 48 31.44 9.56 27.24
C SER A 48 30.15 8.96 26.67
N GLY A 49 29.98 9.07 25.35
CA GLY A 49 29.02 8.27 24.57
C GLY A 49 28.03 9.14 23.80
N GLU A 50 28.37 9.45 22.54
CA GLU A 50 27.52 10.07 21.50
C GLU A 50 26.79 11.37 21.89
N ARG A 51 27.36 12.51 21.46
CA ARG A 51 26.65 13.78 21.45
C ARG A 51 25.47 13.66 20.47
N PHE A 52 24.28 13.40 20.99
CA PHE A 52 23.04 13.56 20.23
C PHE A 52 22.90 15.04 19.89
N PHE A 53 23.08 15.40 18.62
CA PHE A 53 22.78 16.74 18.16
C PHE A 53 21.28 16.87 18.02
N ALA A 54 20.68 17.84 18.71
CA ALA A 54 19.28 18.19 18.50
C ALA A 54 19.09 18.56 17.02
N LEU A 55 18.25 17.78 16.32
CA LEU A 55 17.92 18.05 14.93
C LEU A 55 17.16 19.37 14.82
N GLU A 56 17.43 20.11 13.74
CA GLU A 56 16.60 21.24 13.34
C GLU A 56 15.15 20.79 13.13
N SER A 57 14.18 21.65 13.48
CA SER A 57 12.74 21.38 13.40
C SER A 57 12.31 20.75 12.07
N ARG A 58 12.76 21.26 10.92
CA ARG A 58 12.43 20.71 9.59
C ARG A 58 12.97 19.30 9.36
N THR A 59 14.17 19.03 9.86
CA THR A 59 14.81 17.72 9.75
C THR A 59 14.11 16.72 10.66
N PHE A 60 13.78 17.12 11.90
CA PHE A 60 12.96 16.32 12.80
C PHE A 60 11.62 15.98 12.17
N GLU A 61 10.90 16.96 11.61
CA GLU A 61 9.58 16.74 11.00
C GLU A 61 9.66 15.72 9.84
N THR A 62 10.71 15.81 9.02
CA THR A 62 10.94 14.87 7.91
C THR A 62 11.20 13.45 8.43
N MET A 63 12.05 13.32 9.45
CA MET A 63 12.35 12.03 10.08
C MET A 63 11.12 11.44 10.79
N SER A 64 10.34 12.29 11.46
CA SER A 64 9.10 11.91 12.14
C SER A 64 8.05 11.40 11.16
N LYS A 65 7.81 12.13 10.06
CA LYS A 65 6.91 11.70 8.98
C LYS A 65 7.30 10.35 8.41
N ARG A 66 8.60 10.15 8.16
CA ARG A 66 9.12 8.86 7.68
C ARG A 66 8.90 7.75 8.70
N ALA A 67 9.26 7.97 9.97
CA ALA A 67 9.08 7.01 11.05
C ALA A 67 7.61 6.60 11.21
N TRP A 68 6.69 7.56 11.23
CA TRP A 68 5.26 7.30 11.30
C TRP A 68 4.74 6.56 10.08
N THR A 69 5.18 6.94 8.88
CA THR A 69 4.81 6.23 7.64
C THR A 69 5.25 4.76 7.69
N ASP A 70 6.48 4.50 8.13
CA ASP A 70 7.00 3.13 8.26
C ASP A 70 6.21 2.33 9.32
N VAL A 71 5.88 2.93 10.46
CA VAL A 71 5.05 2.29 11.51
C VAL A 71 3.66 1.94 10.97
N LEU A 72 2.98 2.88 10.32
CA LEU A 72 1.64 2.68 9.76
C LEU A 72 1.66 1.61 8.66
N LEU A 73 2.67 1.61 7.80
CA LEU A 73 2.84 0.59 6.76
C LEU A 73 3.05 -0.80 7.37
N GLN A 74 3.88 -0.92 8.42
CA GLN A 74 4.10 -2.19 9.10
C GLN A 74 2.84 -2.66 9.83
N MET A 75 2.08 -1.75 10.46
CA MET A 75 0.77 -2.08 11.04
C MET A 75 -0.18 -2.64 9.99
N TYR A 76 -0.26 -2.03 8.81
CA TYR A 76 -1.07 -2.54 7.70
C TYR A 76 -0.62 -3.95 7.29
N LYS A 77 0.69 -4.16 7.09
CA LYS A 77 1.24 -5.45 6.67
C LYS A 77 0.98 -6.57 7.68
N VAL A 78 1.02 -6.26 8.97
CA VAL A 78 0.90 -7.26 10.04
C VAL A 78 -0.54 -7.50 10.49
N PHE A 79 -1.39 -6.48 10.50
CA PHE A 79 -2.75 -6.62 11.04
C PHE A 79 -3.84 -6.70 9.97
N VAL A 80 -3.62 -6.08 8.81
CA VAL A 80 -4.65 -6.01 7.75
C VAL A 80 -4.45 -7.11 6.72
N LEU A 81 -3.24 -7.24 6.16
CA LEU A 81 -2.97 -8.23 5.10
C LEU A 81 -3.30 -9.68 5.50
N PRO A 82 -3.00 -10.17 6.72
CA PRO A 82 -3.36 -11.54 7.09
C PRO A 82 -4.87 -11.77 7.16
N ARG A 83 -5.65 -10.74 7.54
CA ARG A 83 -7.12 -10.81 7.57
C ARG A 83 -7.72 -10.83 6.16
N VAL A 84 -7.10 -10.12 5.22
CA VAL A 84 -7.48 -10.17 3.81
C VAL A 84 -7.16 -11.55 3.24
N TYR A 85 -5.97 -12.08 3.55
CA TYR A 85 -5.53 -13.40 3.13
C TYR A 85 -6.49 -14.51 3.57
N SER A 86 -6.93 -14.51 4.84
CA SER A 86 -7.84 -15.55 5.34
C SER A 86 -9.20 -15.55 4.64
N ARG A 87 -9.63 -14.40 4.11
CA ARG A 87 -10.86 -14.28 3.32
C ARG A 87 -10.68 -14.72 1.87
N ILE A 88 -9.52 -14.45 1.28
CA ILE A 88 -9.20 -14.85 -0.10
C ILE A 88 -8.96 -16.36 -0.20
N CYS A 89 -8.31 -16.92 0.82
CA CYS A 89 -7.80 -18.28 0.83
C CYS A 89 -8.23 -19.00 2.13
N PRO A 90 -9.51 -19.41 2.25
CA PRO A 90 -9.98 -20.15 3.42
C PRO A 90 -9.35 -21.53 3.54
N ASP A 91 -8.95 -22.15 2.41
CA ASP A 91 -8.30 -23.46 2.36
C ASP A 91 -6.85 -23.39 1.84
N PRO A 92 -5.84 -23.90 2.59
CA PRO A 92 -4.43 -23.94 2.17
C PRO A 92 -4.19 -24.70 0.86
N LEU A 93 -5.01 -25.71 0.56
CA LEU A 93 -4.95 -26.51 -0.68
C LEU A 93 -5.28 -25.68 -1.94
N SER A 94 -6.05 -24.59 -1.78
CA SER A 94 -6.33 -23.68 -2.88
C SER A 94 -5.05 -22.98 -3.34
N LEU A 95 -4.05 -22.82 -2.46
CA LEU A 95 -2.76 -22.19 -2.78
C LEU A 95 -1.94 -23.02 -3.77
N GLU A 96 -2.01 -24.35 -3.72
CA GLU A 96 -1.35 -25.23 -4.69
C GLU A 96 -2.02 -25.15 -6.06
N SER A 97 -3.36 -25.06 -6.11
CA SER A 97 -4.09 -24.77 -7.36
C SER A 97 -3.81 -23.36 -7.90
N LEU A 98 -3.46 -22.42 -7.02
CA LEU A 98 -3.08 -21.03 -7.32
C LEU A 98 -1.63 -20.93 -7.82
N GLN A 99 -0.75 -21.85 -7.40
CA GLN A 99 0.67 -21.95 -7.80
C GLN A 99 0.85 -22.51 -9.21
N ASN A 100 -0.11 -23.28 -9.73
CA ASN A 100 -0.06 -23.88 -11.07
C ASN A 100 -0.45 -22.93 -12.22
N MET A 101 -0.63 -21.63 -11.95
CA MET A 101 -0.84 -20.63 -13.00
C MET A 101 0.48 -20.36 -13.74
N PRO A 102 0.57 -20.67 -15.06
CA PRO A 102 1.83 -20.62 -15.78
C PRO A 102 2.33 -19.17 -15.93
N GLY A 103 3.36 -18.78 -15.18
CA GLY A 103 3.98 -17.45 -15.30
C GLY A 103 4.27 -16.75 -13.97
N ILE A 104 3.63 -17.16 -12.88
CA ILE A 104 4.01 -16.74 -11.53
C ILE A 104 5.17 -17.64 -11.10
N LYS A 105 6.37 -17.37 -11.62
CA LYS A 105 7.58 -18.02 -11.11
C LYS A 105 7.67 -17.76 -9.61
N LEU A 106 7.81 -18.83 -8.83
CA LEU A 106 7.96 -18.74 -7.38
C LEU A 106 9.23 -17.99 -6.96
N GLU A 107 10.21 -17.94 -7.86
CA GLU A 107 11.46 -17.19 -7.73
C GLU A 107 11.29 -15.73 -8.17
N PRO A 108 11.88 -14.78 -7.43
CA PRO A 108 11.77 -13.36 -7.70
C PRO A 108 12.55 -13.02 -8.97
N LEU A 109 11.92 -13.15 -10.13
CA LEU A 109 12.36 -12.45 -11.35
C LEU A 109 11.77 -11.04 -11.42
N CYS A 110 10.97 -10.66 -10.42
CA CYS A 110 10.47 -9.30 -10.24
C CYS A 110 11.39 -8.53 -9.29
N SER A 111 11.61 -7.25 -9.56
CA SER A 111 12.39 -6.32 -8.73
C SER A 111 11.83 -6.13 -7.31
N ASN A 112 10.58 -6.55 -7.05
CA ASN A 112 9.91 -6.35 -5.77
C ASN A 112 9.85 -7.66 -4.96
N ILE A 113 10.27 -7.58 -3.68
CA ILE A 113 10.17 -8.69 -2.72
C ILE A 113 8.82 -8.59 -2.01
N TYR A 114 7.85 -9.39 -2.46
CA TYR A 114 6.51 -9.45 -1.85
C TYR A 114 6.40 -10.53 -0.78
N SER A 115 5.72 -10.19 0.31
CA SER A 115 5.30 -11.14 1.34
C SER A 115 4.31 -12.18 0.79
N ARG A 116 4.13 -13.28 1.53
CA ARG A 116 3.13 -14.31 1.19
C ARG A 116 1.71 -13.75 1.02
N TYR A 117 1.37 -12.71 1.79
CA TYR A 117 0.03 -12.10 1.76
C TYR A 117 -0.16 -11.22 0.53
N GLU A 118 0.84 -10.42 0.18
CA GLU A 118 0.86 -9.61 -1.05
C GLU A 118 0.80 -10.52 -2.29
N ARG A 119 1.57 -11.62 -2.30
CA ARG A 119 1.52 -12.62 -3.38
C ARG A 119 0.13 -13.22 -3.55
N ALA A 120 -0.55 -13.53 -2.45
CA ALA A 120 -1.91 -14.05 -2.52
C ALA A 120 -2.90 -13.06 -3.16
N ILE A 121 -2.77 -11.77 -2.85
CA ILE A 121 -3.56 -10.72 -3.49
C ILE A 121 -3.26 -10.67 -4.99
N LEU A 122 -1.99 -10.70 -5.41
CA LEU A 122 -1.65 -10.72 -6.83
C LEU A 122 -2.30 -11.90 -7.56
N ILE A 123 -2.24 -13.11 -6.98
CA ILE A 123 -2.85 -14.28 -7.63
C ILE A 123 -4.38 -14.12 -7.69
N TRP A 124 -5.01 -13.60 -6.64
CA TRP A 124 -6.44 -13.31 -6.62
C TRP A 124 -6.84 -12.32 -7.72
N LEU A 125 -6.07 -11.22 -7.88
CA LEU A 125 -6.28 -10.24 -8.95
C LEU A 125 -6.17 -10.88 -10.34
N ASN A 126 -5.18 -11.75 -10.58
CA ASN A 126 -5.03 -12.46 -11.85
C ASN A 126 -6.25 -13.33 -12.17
N LYS A 127 -6.68 -14.16 -11.22
CA LYS A 127 -7.86 -15.03 -11.40
C LYS A 127 -9.10 -14.21 -11.66
N ASN A 128 -9.31 -13.14 -10.90
CA ASN A 128 -10.49 -12.32 -11.03
C ASN A 128 -10.49 -11.54 -12.36
N TYR A 129 -9.35 -10.96 -12.75
CA TYR A 129 -9.24 -10.23 -14.01
C TYR A 129 -9.51 -11.13 -15.22
N GLU A 130 -8.88 -12.30 -15.29
CA GLU A 130 -9.11 -13.22 -16.43
C GLU A 130 -10.56 -13.67 -16.50
N LYS A 131 -11.18 -13.99 -15.35
CA LYS A 131 -12.58 -14.39 -15.29
C LYS A 131 -13.53 -13.27 -15.75
N ASN A 132 -13.28 -12.02 -15.34
CA ASN A 132 -14.25 -10.94 -15.53
C ASN A 132 -14.00 -10.08 -16.77
N ARG A 133 -12.81 -10.05 -17.37
CA ARG A 133 -12.51 -9.15 -18.50
C ARG A 133 -13.46 -9.35 -19.69
N GLN A 134 -13.84 -10.60 -19.96
CA GLN A 134 -14.77 -10.97 -21.02
C GLN A 134 -16.21 -10.54 -20.75
N ILE A 135 -16.58 -10.38 -19.48
CA ILE A 135 -17.93 -10.02 -19.03
C ILE A 135 -18.07 -8.50 -18.97
N VAL A 136 -17.12 -7.82 -18.33
CA VAL A 136 -17.18 -6.37 -18.06
C VAL A 136 -17.11 -5.55 -19.35
N TRP A 137 -16.28 -5.97 -20.31
CA TRP A 137 -16.04 -5.20 -21.54
C TRP A 137 -16.57 -5.89 -22.80
N LYS A 138 -17.54 -6.80 -22.66
CA LYS A 138 -18.22 -7.43 -23.80
C LYS A 138 -18.81 -6.37 -24.76
N ASP A 139 -19.47 -5.36 -24.18
CA ASP A 139 -20.17 -4.31 -24.91
C ASP A 139 -19.45 -2.94 -24.77
N SER A 140 -18.12 -2.96 -24.65
CA SER A 140 -17.31 -1.76 -24.38
C SER A 140 -17.53 -0.63 -25.40
N GLN A 141 -17.61 0.61 -24.90
CA GLN A 141 -17.77 1.80 -25.76
C GLN A 141 -16.43 2.35 -26.27
N ARG A 142 -15.31 2.00 -25.62
CA ARG A 142 -13.99 2.61 -25.87
C ARG A 142 -12.90 1.56 -26.01
N GLY A 143 -13.12 0.66 -26.96
CA GLY A 143 -12.22 -0.43 -27.33
C GLY A 143 -12.95 -1.77 -27.35
N GLY A 144 -12.19 -2.86 -27.41
CA GLY A 144 -12.73 -4.22 -27.29
C GLY A 144 -12.49 -4.79 -25.91
N ILE A 145 -12.64 -6.10 -25.81
CA ILE A 145 -12.27 -6.84 -24.60
C ILE A 145 -10.76 -6.68 -24.36
N PRO A 146 -10.31 -6.22 -23.17
CA PRO A 146 -8.89 -6.09 -22.84
C PRO A 146 -8.15 -7.41 -23.06
N PRO A 147 -6.88 -7.38 -23.48
CA PRO A 147 -6.10 -8.61 -23.66
C PRO A 147 -5.88 -9.34 -22.33
N MET A 148 -5.60 -10.64 -22.43
CA MET A 148 -5.07 -11.41 -21.31
C MET A 148 -3.73 -10.80 -20.93
N ARG A 149 -3.49 -10.66 -19.62
CA ARG A 149 -2.20 -10.20 -19.10
C ARG A 149 -1.94 -10.78 -17.71
N TRP A 150 -0.66 -10.75 -17.35
CA TRP A 150 -0.18 -11.17 -16.05
C TRP A 150 -0.01 -9.95 -15.15
N ILE A 151 -0.54 -10.03 -13.93
CA ILE A 151 -0.44 -8.98 -12.91
C ILE A 151 0.58 -9.45 -11.89
N VAL A 152 1.78 -8.88 -11.94
CA VAL A 152 2.94 -9.26 -11.13
C VAL A 152 3.37 -8.16 -10.16
N ASN A 153 2.83 -6.95 -10.29
CA ASN A 153 3.06 -5.85 -9.36
C ASN A 153 1.79 -5.03 -9.07
N PHE A 154 1.83 -4.18 -8.03
CA PHE A 154 0.73 -3.30 -7.64
C PHE A 154 0.81 -1.90 -8.26
N ASP A 155 1.83 -1.64 -9.08
CA ASP A 155 2.14 -0.32 -9.60
C ASP A 155 1.74 -0.23 -11.08
N GLN A 156 2.65 -0.60 -11.98
CA GLN A 156 2.48 -0.52 -13.41
C GLN A 156 1.32 -1.38 -13.95
N ASP A 157 1.10 -2.56 -13.36
CA ASP A 157 0.07 -3.49 -13.85
C ASP A 157 -1.35 -3.07 -13.45
N LEU A 158 -1.48 -2.19 -12.44
CA LEU A 158 -2.76 -1.64 -11.99
C LEU A 158 -3.02 -0.23 -12.55
N LEU A 159 -2.04 0.36 -13.23
CA LEU A 159 -2.04 1.77 -13.65
C LEU A 159 -3.23 2.15 -14.54
N ASP A 160 -3.68 1.24 -15.42
CA ASP A 160 -4.84 1.49 -16.30
C ASP A 160 -6.21 1.36 -15.62
N GLY A 161 -6.23 0.93 -14.37
CA GLY A 161 -7.45 0.74 -13.59
C GLY A 161 -8.32 -0.44 -14.03
N LEU A 162 -7.98 -1.17 -15.10
CA LEU A 162 -8.84 -2.26 -15.61
C LEU A 162 -8.86 -3.45 -14.65
N VAL A 163 -7.75 -3.75 -13.98
CA VAL A 163 -7.71 -4.82 -12.96
C VAL A 163 -8.64 -4.49 -11.80
N LEU A 164 -8.59 -3.25 -11.32
CA LEU A 164 -9.43 -2.77 -10.22
C LEU A 164 -10.91 -2.74 -10.62
N ALA A 165 -11.22 -2.31 -11.84
CA ALA A 165 -12.58 -2.30 -12.36
C ALA A 165 -13.14 -3.72 -12.48
N ALA A 166 -12.35 -4.68 -12.98
CA ALA A 166 -12.73 -6.09 -13.01
C ALA A 166 -12.97 -6.63 -11.59
N GLN A 167 -12.19 -6.17 -10.61
CA GLN A 167 -12.37 -6.54 -9.21
C GLN A 167 -13.64 -5.97 -8.57
N MET A 168 -13.96 -4.72 -8.85
CA MET A 168 -15.21 -4.13 -8.39
C MET A 168 -16.41 -4.77 -9.07
N ALA A 169 -16.32 -5.02 -10.37
CA ALA A 169 -17.40 -5.63 -11.15
C ALA A 169 -17.77 -7.04 -10.70
N SER A 170 -16.82 -7.81 -10.15
CA SER A 170 -17.12 -9.15 -9.63
C SER A 170 -18.06 -9.13 -8.42
N TYR A 171 -18.05 -8.05 -7.64
CA TYR A 171 -18.89 -7.87 -6.46
C TYR A 171 -20.09 -6.95 -6.72
N CYS A 172 -19.93 -5.97 -7.63
CA CYS A 172 -20.95 -4.99 -7.99
C CYS A 172 -21.19 -4.99 -9.51
N PRO A 173 -21.81 -6.03 -10.09
CA PRO A 173 -21.99 -6.13 -11.55
C PRO A 173 -22.83 -4.99 -12.14
N TYR A 174 -23.70 -4.37 -11.34
CA TYR A 174 -24.51 -3.22 -11.76
C TYR A 174 -23.69 -1.97 -12.12
N LEU A 175 -22.41 -1.90 -11.70
CA LEU A 175 -21.49 -0.84 -12.09
C LEU A 175 -20.97 -0.99 -13.52
N ILE A 176 -21.12 -2.17 -14.14
CA ILE A 176 -20.59 -2.44 -15.48
C ILE A 176 -21.22 -1.51 -16.51
N SER A 177 -22.55 -1.55 -16.62
CA SER A 177 -23.31 -0.77 -17.62
C SER A 177 -23.30 0.74 -17.36
N THR A 178 -23.07 1.15 -16.11
CA THR A 178 -23.11 2.55 -15.70
C THR A 178 -21.74 3.23 -15.72
N HIS A 179 -20.68 2.50 -15.36
CA HIS A 179 -19.33 3.02 -15.17
C HIS A 179 -18.31 2.33 -16.07
N PHE A 180 -18.08 1.02 -15.89
CA PHE A 180 -16.91 0.33 -16.45
C PHE A 180 -16.93 0.17 -17.97
N ILE A 181 -18.12 0.12 -18.59
CA ILE A 181 -18.30 0.10 -20.05
C ILE A 181 -17.69 1.33 -20.75
N LYS A 182 -17.50 2.43 -20.01
CA LYS A 182 -16.96 3.71 -20.50
C LYS A 182 -15.43 3.82 -20.39
N MET A 183 -14.77 2.80 -19.82
CA MET A 183 -13.31 2.80 -19.65
C MET A 183 -12.60 2.50 -20.97
N TYR A 184 -11.43 3.10 -21.16
CA TYR A 184 -10.52 2.74 -22.24
C TYR A 184 -9.89 1.38 -21.93
N THR A 185 -10.07 0.40 -22.82
CA THR A 185 -9.55 -0.96 -22.62
C THR A 185 -8.11 -1.15 -23.12
N ASN A 186 -7.56 -0.16 -23.82
CA ASN A 186 -6.17 -0.10 -24.24
C ASN A 186 -5.63 1.34 -24.12
N PRO A 187 -5.50 1.89 -22.90
CA PRO A 187 -5.05 3.25 -22.71
C PRO A 187 -3.57 3.41 -23.07
N ARG A 188 -3.24 4.50 -23.77
CA ARG A 188 -1.89 4.82 -24.24
C ARG A 188 -1.40 6.20 -23.78
N THR A 189 -2.30 7.08 -23.37
CA THR A 189 -1.99 8.45 -22.97
C THR A 189 -2.37 8.69 -21.51
N HIS A 190 -1.69 9.62 -20.84
CA HIS A 190 -1.95 9.95 -19.44
C HIS A 190 -3.40 10.39 -19.19
N GLU A 191 -4.02 11.06 -20.17
CA GLU A 191 -5.43 11.47 -20.09
C GLU A 191 -6.37 10.26 -20.09
N GLN A 192 -6.02 9.18 -20.80
CA GLN A 192 -6.82 7.95 -20.81
C GLN A 192 -6.68 7.18 -19.49
N PHE A 193 -5.45 7.13 -18.94
CA PHE A 193 -5.21 6.58 -17.59
C PHE A 193 -5.99 7.38 -16.52
N LEU A 194 -5.95 8.71 -16.61
CA LEU A 194 -6.69 9.59 -15.71
C LEU A 194 -8.20 9.41 -15.84
N HIS A 195 -8.73 9.35 -17.08
CA HIS A 195 -10.15 9.08 -17.34
C HIS A 195 -10.62 7.78 -16.69
N ASN A 196 -9.86 6.69 -16.85
CA ASN A 196 -10.15 5.41 -16.22
C ASN A 196 -10.13 5.51 -14.68
N SER A 197 -9.15 6.21 -14.13
CA SER A 197 -9.04 6.43 -12.68
C SER A 197 -10.25 7.21 -12.13
N LEU A 198 -10.70 8.25 -12.84
CA LEU A 198 -11.90 9.01 -12.46
C LEU A 198 -13.18 8.16 -12.52
N ILE A 199 -13.28 7.21 -13.47
CA ILE A 199 -14.39 6.25 -13.49
C ILE A 199 -14.35 5.35 -12.25
N LEU A 200 -13.18 4.84 -11.87
CA LEU A 200 -13.02 4.04 -10.65
C LEU A 200 -13.43 4.81 -9.40
N VAL A 201 -12.97 6.05 -9.26
CA VAL A 201 -13.32 6.89 -8.10
C VAL A 201 -14.82 7.14 -8.04
N LYS A 202 -15.45 7.47 -9.17
CA LYS A 202 -16.92 7.60 -9.25
C LYS A 202 -17.65 6.32 -8.87
N ALA A 203 -17.14 5.17 -9.33
CA ALA A 203 -17.69 3.86 -8.99
C ALA A 203 -17.54 3.55 -7.50
N LEU A 204 -16.42 3.95 -6.86
CA LEU A 204 -16.19 3.78 -5.42
C LEU A 204 -17.15 4.67 -4.59
N HIS A 205 -17.34 5.92 -5.00
CA HIS A 205 -18.35 6.79 -4.37
C HIS A 205 -19.76 6.21 -4.50
N ALA A 206 -20.10 5.64 -5.66
CA ALA A 206 -21.43 5.04 -5.88
C ALA A 206 -21.75 3.87 -4.94
N ILE A 207 -20.73 3.22 -4.39
CA ILE A 207 -20.88 2.10 -3.43
C ILE A 207 -20.46 2.47 -2.00
N SER A 208 -20.24 3.75 -1.72
CA SER A 208 -19.81 4.27 -0.41
C SER A 208 -18.53 3.58 0.12
N LEU A 209 -17.60 3.27 -0.79
CA LEU A 209 -16.23 2.84 -0.48
C LEU A 209 -15.22 3.93 -0.83
N ASP A 210 -15.66 5.18 -0.80
CA ASP A 210 -14.79 6.34 -0.92
C ASP A 210 -13.91 6.43 0.32
N MET A 211 -12.69 5.90 0.21
CA MET A 211 -11.66 5.96 1.25
C MET A 211 -11.09 7.38 1.42
N ASP A 212 -11.96 8.37 1.60
CA ASP A 212 -11.66 9.81 1.59
C ASP A 212 -10.88 10.28 0.35
N ILE A 213 -10.97 9.54 -0.76
CA ILE A 213 -10.33 9.89 -2.02
C ILE A 213 -11.09 11.09 -2.60
N LYS A 214 -10.48 12.28 -2.52
CA LYS A 214 -11.00 13.50 -3.12
C LYS A 214 -10.61 13.57 -4.60
N VAL A 215 -11.58 13.87 -5.46
CA VAL A 215 -11.37 14.23 -6.88
C VAL A 215 -10.90 15.66 -6.99
#